data_AF-A0A3B6ERY6-F1
#
_entry.id   AF-A0A3B6ERY6-F1
#
_cell.length_a   1.000
_cell.length_b   1.000
_cell.length_c   1.000
_cell.angle_alpha   90.00
_cell.angle_beta   90.00
_cell.angle_gamma   90.00
#
_symmetry.space_group_name_H-M   'P 1'
#
loop_
_entity.id
_entity.type
_entity.pdbx_description
1 polymer ?
#
loop_
_entity_poly.entity_id
_entity_poly.type
_entity_poly.pdbx_seq_one_letter_code
_entity_poly.pdbx_strand_id
1 'polypeptide(L)'
;MDATALNYENQKLVQQLEAQKSEMHLLEAKFKELRNEQSSYDNTLISLDKMWNQLVDDLILLGVRFGGGLNNLPALDHEELSEESIELCPSDEIFLFMLLKSNNYGKKGDNSLLEFAEEALALRRSATLALMRSLQEAIAAQQARSEYLSLALNGEKSNEDVVVALQNHNDHLKEVVGNVLEAISIVDEKHKRYLDEIEAFKSSYSKELQEIKHLSGELEETMAELEESRRKLVILQLQRHGSSLMNMSGPNAVNGAVSADKSSDENMGWGDLKDAVDEAKTLAGNRLLELHETQEDNLILSNQLENLQAQLKDDNYIFTSKPYTILSDQLHHLNAEIERYKGLVEVLQNDKNQFLQREKEMYAKGESVDNIKQSITAYEAKIEELEHQILKSMAEKNDLEIKVEESLQDSGKKDFKDEIHVMAAALSKEMEMMENQLNRSKDAASEALALREEAE
;
A
#
# COMPACT_ATOMS: atom_id res chain seq x y z
N MET A 1 53.01 -13.24 -50.47
CA MET A 1 51.61 -13.45 -50.05
C MET A 1 50.78 -12.39 -50.75
N ASP A 2 49.70 -12.79 -51.40
CA ASP A 2 48.94 -11.93 -52.31
C ASP A 2 47.97 -11.04 -51.50
N ALA A 3 48.06 -9.71 -51.64
CA ALA A 3 47.28 -8.74 -50.86
C ALA A 3 45.76 -8.92 -51.06
N THR A 4 45.37 -9.47 -52.21
CA THR A 4 44.00 -9.80 -52.57
C THR A 4 43.44 -10.97 -51.74
N ALA A 5 44.26 -11.98 -51.44
CA ALA A 5 43.86 -13.11 -50.61
C ALA A 5 43.65 -12.70 -49.14
N LEU A 6 44.52 -11.83 -48.62
CA LEU A 6 44.40 -11.28 -47.26
C LEU A 6 43.15 -10.38 -47.12
N ASN A 7 42.85 -9.58 -48.14
CA ASN A 7 41.64 -8.74 -48.15
C ASN A 7 40.36 -9.58 -48.16
N TYR A 8 40.34 -10.68 -48.92
CA TYR A 8 39.23 -11.62 -48.95
C TYR A 8 39.03 -12.31 -47.59
N GLU A 9 40.11 -12.72 -46.93
CA GLU A 9 40.06 -13.36 -45.60
C GLU A 9 39.59 -12.38 -44.51
N ASN A 10 40.08 -11.13 -44.54
CA ASN A 10 39.58 -10.07 -43.65
C ASN A 10 38.10 -9.77 -43.87
N GLN A 11 37.64 -9.70 -45.12
CA GLN A 11 36.23 -9.47 -45.42
C GLN A 11 35.34 -10.59 -44.89
N LYS A 12 35.80 -11.85 -44.98
CA LYS A 12 35.11 -13.01 -44.42
C LYS A 12 35.05 -12.97 -42.89
N LEU A 13 36.13 -12.58 -42.22
CA LEU A 13 36.17 -12.42 -40.76
C LEU A 13 35.23 -11.30 -40.28
N VAL A 14 35.19 -10.18 -41.00
CA VAL A 14 34.25 -9.07 -40.71
C VAL A 14 32.80 -9.55 -40.83
N GLN A 15 32.46 -10.30 -41.89
CA GLN A 15 31.11 -10.86 -42.05
C GLN A 15 30.75 -11.83 -40.92
N GLN A 16 31.70 -12.67 -40.46
CA GLN A 16 31.48 -13.56 -39.32
C GLN A 16 31.29 -12.80 -38.01
N LEU A 17 32.05 -11.72 -37.80
CA LEU A 17 31.94 -10.88 -36.62
C LEU A 17 30.62 -10.10 -36.59
N GLU A 18 30.18 -9.58 -37.73
CA GLU A 18 28.87 -8.93 -37.88
C GLU A 18 27.73 -9.93 -37.57
N ALA A 19 27.83 -11.16 -38.10
CA ALA A 19 26.87 -12.23 -37.82
C ALA A 19 26.81 -12.58 -36.32
N GLN A 20 27.96 -12.80 -35.68
CA GLN A 20 28.01 -13.06 -34.22
C GLN A 20 27.46 -11.90 -33.39
N LYS A 21 27.74 -10.66 -33.78
CA LYS A 21 27.22 -9.47 -33.10
C LYS A 21 25.70 -9.39 -33.18
N SER A 22 25.12 -9.68 -34.35
CA SER A 22 23.66 -9.75 -34.51
C SER A 22 23.02 -10.88 -33.70
N GLU A 23 23.65 -12.05 -33.62
CA GLU A 23 23.19 -13.17 -32.78
C GLU A 23 23.27 -12.80 -31.29
N MET A 24 24.34 -12.13 -30.87
CA MET A 24 24.50 -11.64 -29.50
C MET A 24 23.38 -10.66 -29.12
N HIS A 25 23.07 -9.68 -29.99
CA HIS A 25 21.97 -8.74 -29.74
C HIS A 25 20.60 -9.42 -29.69
N LEU A 26 20.39 -10.48 -30.49
CA LEU A 26 19.17 -11.27 -30.43
C LEU A 26 19.05 -12.03 -29.10
N LEU A 27 20.14 -12.64 -28.63
CA LEU A 27 20.19 -13.31 -27.33
C LEU A 27 20.00 -12.33 -26.18
N GLU A 28 20.62 -11.15 -26.23
CA GLU A 28 20.47 -10.10 -25.23
C GLU A 28 19.02 -9.60 -25.15
N ALA A 29 18.37 -9.40 -26.30
CA ALA A 29 16.94 -9.07 -26.35
C ALA A 29 16.08 -10.17 -25.73
N LYS A 30 16.37 -11.44 -26.04
CA LYS A 30 15.65 -12.59 -25.46
C LYS A 30 15.88 -12.73 -23.95
N PHE A 31 17.10 -12.46 -23.46
CA PHE A 31 17.39 -12.43 -22.02
C PHE A 31 16.62 -11.33 -21.31
N LYS A 32 16.51 -10.14 -21.92
CA LYS A 32 15.71 -9.04 -21.38
C LYS A 32 14.22 -9.39 -21.33
N GLU A 33 13.70 -10.04 -22.36
CA GLU A 33 12.31 -10.53 -22.40
C GLU A 33 12.05 -11.53 -21.28
N LEU A 34 12.88 -12.56 -21.14
CA LEU A 34 12.75 -13.56 -20.07
C LEU A 34 12.85 -12.95 -18.68
N ARG A 35 13.74 -11.97 -18.47
CA ARG A 35 13.85 -11.26 -17.18
C ARG A 35 12.57 -10.48 -16.86
N ASN A 36 11.96 -9.84 -17.86
CA ASN A 36 10.69 -9.13 -17.67
C ASN A 36 9.54 -10.10 -17.38
N GLU A 37 9.50 -11.24 -18.06
CA GLU A 37 8.51 -12.30 -17.77
C GLU A 37 8.67 -12.86 -16.35
N GLN A 38 9.91 -13.12 -15.91
CA GLN A 38 10.21 -13.57 -14.55
C GLN A 38 9.78 -12.53 -13.52
N SER A 39 10.12 -11.25 -13.71
CA SER A 39 9.68 -10.17 -12.81
C SER A 39 8.15 -10.06 -12.74
N SER A 40 7.45 -10.22 -13.86
CA SER A 40 5.98 -10.26 -13.88
C SER A 40 5.41 -11.44 -13.10
N TYR A 41 6.03 -12.62 -13.23
CA TYR A 41 5.68 -13.80 -12.47
C TYR A 41 5.91 -13.62 -10.97
N ASP A 42 7.06 -13.08 -10.57
CA ASP A 42 7.41 -12.81 -9.17
C ASP A 42 6.43 -11.82 -8.54
N ASN A 43 6.08 -10.74 -9.24
CA ASN A 43 5.05 -9.78 -8.81
C ASN A 43 3.68 -10.44 -8.59
N THR A 44 3.33 -11.40 -9.46
CA THR A 44 2.08 -12.16 -9.32
C THR A 44 2.12 -13.04 -8.07
N LEU A 45 3.25 -13.68 -7.77
CA LEU A 45 3.42 -14.50 -6.58
C LEU A 45 3.41 -13.67 -5.29
N ILE A 46 4.04 -12.50 -5.27
CA ILE A 46 3.97 -11.54 -4.15
C ILE A 46 2.52 -11.16 -3.88
N SER A 47 1.77 -10.86 -4.95
CA SER A 47 0.36 -10.51 -4.83
C SER A 47 -0.47 -11.68 -4.28
N LEU A 48 -0.18 -12.91 -4.70
CA LEU A 48 -0.84 -14.11 -4.20
C LEU A 48 -0.55 -14.35 -2.71
N ASP A 49 0.69 -14.15 -2.26
CA ASP A 49 1.07 -14.27 -0.86
C ASP A 49 0.34 -13.26 0.02
N LYS A 50 0.30 -11.99 -0.41
CA LYS A 50 -0.46 -10.91 0.26
C LYS A 50 -1.94 -11.26 0.38
N MET A 51 -2.58 -11.73 -0.70
CA MET A 51 -3.98 -12.14 -0.67
C MET A 51 -4.21 -13.34 0.26
N TRP A 52 -3.28 -14.29 0.33
CA TRP A 52 -3.39 -15.43 1.24
C TRP A 52 -3.26 -15.02 2.70
N ASN A 53 -2.32 -14.14 3.04
CA ASN A 53 -2.17 -13.61 4.39
C ASN A 53 -3.44 -12.86 4.82
N GLN A 54 -3.98 -12.01 3.93
CA GLN A 54 -5.26 -11.33 4.17
C GLN A 54 -6.41 -12.32 4.40
N LEU A 55 -6.50 -13.40 3.61
CA LEU A 55 -7.50 -14.45 3.83
C LEU A 55 -7.36 -15.09 5.22
N VAL A 56 -6.12 -15.35 5.66
CA VAL A 56 -5.86 -15.91 7.00
C VAL A 56 -6.29 -14.93 8.09
N ASP A 57 -5.93 -13.65 7.97
CA ASP A 57 -6.34 -12.59 8.89
C ASP A 57 -7.87 -12.47 8.98
N ASP A 58 -8.54 -12.42 7.83
CA ASP A 58 -10.00 -12.36 7.76
C ASP A 58 -10.64 -13.57 8.43
N LEU A 59 -10.15 -14.79 8.18
CA LEU A 59 -10.66 -16.01 8.82
C LEU A 59 -10.53 -15.97 10.34
N ILE A 60 -9.41 -15.44 10.87
CA ILE A 60 -9.19 -15.32 12.31
C ILE A 60 -10.13 -14.27 12.91
N LEU A 61 -10.25 -13.09 12.28
CA LEU A 61 -11.13 -12.01 12.74
C LEU A 61 -12.61 -12.42 12.69
N LEU A 62 -13.04 -13.11 11.64
CA LEU A 62 -14.36 -13.71 11.55
C LEU A 62 -14.57 -14.75 12.66
N GLY A 63 -13.58 -15.60 12.91
CA GLY A 63 -13.62 -16.59 14.00
C GLY A 63 -13.85 -15.94 15.36
N VAL A 64 -13.10 -14.88 15.67
CA VAL A 64 -13.23 -14.09 16.90
C VAL A 64 -14.64 -13.50 17.02
N ARG A 65 -15.19 -12.95 15.93
CA ARG A 65 -16.55 -12.38 15.91
C ARG A 65 -17.65 -13.41 16.23
N PHE A 66 -17.46 -14.67 15.83
CA PHE A 66 -18.39 -15.76 16.15
C PHE A 66 -18.08 -16.44 17.49
N GLY A 67 -17.17 -15.90 18.29
CA GLY A 67 -16.82 -16.45 19.59
C GLY A 67 -15.93 -17.68 19.52
N GLY A 68 -15.17 -17.84 18.43
CA GLY A 68 -14.07 -18.80 18.34
C GLY A 68 -12.95 -18.47 19.32
N GLY A 69 -12.21 -19.49 19.75
CA GLY A 69 -11.15 -19.36 20.75
C GLY A 69 -9.94 -18.54 20.29
N LEU A 70 -9.21 -17.99 21.26
CA LEU A 70 -8.05 -17.10 21.09
C LEU A 70 -6.80 -17.79 20.50
N ASN A 71 -6.81 -19.12 20.36
CA ASN A 71 -5.63 -19.92 20.03
C ASN A 71 -4.96 -19.53 18.69
N ASN A 72 -5.72 -18.88 17.80
CA ASN A 72 -5.24 -18.46 16.49
C ASN A 72 -4.88 -16.96 16.41
N LEU A 73 -5.12 -16.17 17.47
CA LEU A 73 -4.77 -14.74 17.50
C LEU A 73 -3.29 -14.43 17.32
N PRO A 74 -2.33 -15.23 17.84
CA PRO A 74 -0.92 -14.99 17.56
C PRO A 74 -0.58 -15.09 16.07
N ALA A 75 -1.39 -15.82 15.29
CA ALA A 75 -1.26 -15.91 13.85
C ALA A 75 -1.85 -14.71 13.11
N LEU A 76 -2.31 -13.65 13.80
CA LEU A 76 -2.50 -12.30 13.24
C LEU A 76 -1.22 -11.47 13.33
N ASP A 77 -0.19 -11.90 14.07
CA ASP A 77 1.06 -11.16 14.27
C ASP A 77 2.20 -11.63 13.34
N HIS A 78 1.87 -12.03 12.11
CA HIS A 78 2.89 -12.26 11.09
C HIS A 78 3.45 -10.93 10.58
N GLU A 79 4.77 -10.81 10.65
CA GLU A 79 5.61 -9.85 9.91
C GLU A 79 5.33 -9.89 8.38
N GLU A 80 4.95 -8.79 7.76
CA GLU A 80 4.83 -8.71 6.30
C GLU A 80 6.22 -8.45 5.67
N LEU A 81 6.50 -9.03 4.51
CA LEU A 81 7.78 -8.82 3.83
C LEU A 81 7.83 -7.39 3.28
N SER A 82 8.89 -6.64 3.60
CA SER A 82 9.16 -5.34 2.98
C SER A 82 9.70 -5.54 1.55
N GLU A 83 9.35 -4.65 0.63
CA GLU A 83 9.85 -4.69 -0.77
C GLU A 83 11.38 -4.66 -0.84
N GLU A 84 12.05 -3.95 0.08
CA GLU A 84 13.51 -3.87 0.18
C GLU A 84 14.17 -5.22 0.50
N SER A 85 13.52 -6.06 1.31
CA SER A 85 14.05 -7.38 1.66
C SER A 85 13.97 -8.39 0.50
N ILE A 86 13.07 -8.16 -0.45
CA ILE A 86 12.84 -8.99 -1.64
C ILE A 86 13.81 -8.58 -2.77
N GLU A 87 14.17 -7.30 -2.87
CA GLU A 87 15.12 -6.78 -3.87
C GLU A 87 16.54 -7.36 -3.74
N LEU A 88 16.89 -7.85 -2.55
CA LEU A 88 18.16 -8.52 -2.25
C LEU A 88 18.17 -10.02 -2.59
N CYS A 89 17.02 -10.61 -2.94
CA CYS A 89 16.89 -12.04 -3.21
C CYS A 89 17.12 -12.34 -4.70
N PRO A 90 17.92 -13.37 -5.07
CA PRO A 90 18.01 -13.81 -6.46
C PRO A 90 16.63 -14.16 -7.01
N SER A 91 16.33 -13.77 -8.26
CA SER A 91 15.00 -13.95 -8.88
C SER A 91 14.52 -15.40 -8.93
N ASP A 92 15.43 -16.37 -8.81
CA ASP A 92 15.13 -17.79 -8.85
C ASP A 92 14.63 -18.33 -7.48
N GLU A 93 14.80 -17.56 -6.40
CA GLU A 93 14.50 -17.97 -5.01
C GLU A 93 13.37 -17.15 -4.36
N ILE A 94 12.84 -16.12 -5.03
CA ILE A 94 11.81 -15.21 -4.49
C ILE A 94 10.56 -15.97 -4.02
N PHE A 95 10.09 -16.93 -4.81
CA PHE A 95 8.93 -17.76 -4.45
C PHE A 95 9.16 -18.55 -3.15
N LEU A 96 10.35 -19.11 -2.98
CA LEU A 96 10.71 -19.89 -1.79
C LEU A 96 10.91 -19.00 -0.58
N PHE A 97 11.57 -17.86 -0.76
CA PHE A 97 11.72 -16.84 0.28
C PHE A 97 10.36 -16.39 0.84
N MET A 98 9.40 -16.11 -0.06
CA MET A 98 8.02 -15.77 0.31
C MET A 98 7.28 -16.90 1.00
N LEU A 99 7.46 -18.14 0.53
CA LEU A 99 6.77 -19.30 1.09
C LEU A 99 7.27 -19.64 2.50
N LEU A 100 8.56 -19.42 2.77
CA LEU A 100 9.24 -20.04 3.89
C LEU A 100 9.26 -19.21 5.16
N LYS A 101 9.53 -17.90 5.12
CA LYS A 101 9.61 -16.99 6.30
C LYS A 101 10.29 -17.57 7.57
N SER A 102 11.03 -18.66 7.45
CA SER A 102 11.54 -19.50 8.54
C SER A 102 13.02 -19.66 8.29
N ASN A 103 13.80 -19.20 9.26
CA ASN A 103 15.27 -19.08 9.27
C ASN A 103 16.07 -20.37 9.01
N ASN A 104 15.48 -21.44 8.49
CA ASN A 104 16.19 -22.68 8.15
C ASN A 104 16.61 -22.70 6.68
N TYR A 105 17.46 -21.74 6.28
CA TYR A 105 18.30 -21.87 5.09
C TYR A 105 19.46 -22.85 5.38
N GLY A 106 19.12 -24.10 5.68
CA GLY A 106 20.09 -25.19 5.67
C GLY A 106 20.30 -25.62 4.24
N LYS A 107 21.43 -25.22 3.62
CA LYS A 107 21.87 -25.64 2.27
C LYS A 107 21.51 -27.11 2.02
N LYS A 108 20.47 -27.37 1.24
CA LYS A 108 20.06 -28.71 0.83
C LYS A 108 19.89 -28.68 -0.68
N GLY A 109 20.48 -29.68 -1.35
CA GLY A 109 20.69 -29.68 -2.80
C GLY A 109 19.40 -29.67 -3.62
N ASP A 110 19.51 -29.29 -4.90
CA ASP A 110 18.42 -28.91 -5.82
C ASP A 110 17.16 -29.82 -5.83
N ASN A 111 17.30 -31.14 -5.67
CA ASN A 111 16.14 -32.04 -5.63
C ASN A 111 15.32 -31.96 -4.34
N SER A 112 15.87 -31.39 -3.27
CA SER A 112 15.18 -31.23 -1.97
C SER A 112 14.40 -29.90 -1.85
N LEU A 113 14.59 -28.99 -2.81
CA LEU A 113 13.98 -27.66 -2.80
C LEU A 113 12.52 -27.70 -3.25
N LEU A 114 12.21 -28.48 -4.29
CA LEU A 114 10.85 -28.70 -4.76
C LEU A 114 10.01 -29.46 -3.72
N GLU A 115 10.53 -30.56 -3.17
CA GLU A 115 9.85 -31.32 -2.11
C GLU A 115 9.58 -30.45 -0.88
N PHE A 116 10.51 -29.56 -0.52
CA PHE A 116 10.35 -28.65 0.61
C PHE A 116 9.32 -27.55 0.34
N ALA A 117 9.27 -26.99 -0.86
CA ALA A 117 8.24 -26.04 -1.27
C ALA A 117 6.85 -26.68 -1.26
N GLU A 118 6.73 -27.91 -1.75
CA GLU A 118 5.48 -28.67 -1.69
C GLU A 118 5.04 -28.93 -0.24
N GLU A 119 5.97 -29.28 0.65
CA GLU A 119 5.69 -29.50 2.08
C GLU A 119 5.23 -28.21 2.78
N ALA A 120 5.90 -27.08 2.53
CA ALA A 120 5.52 -25.79 3.09
C ALA A 120 4.14 -25.30 2.57
N LEU A 121 3.86 -25.49 1.28
CA LEU A 121 2.53 -25.22 0.70
C LEU A 121 1.46 -26.12 1.32
N ALA A 122 1.76 -27.42 1.48
CA ALA A 122 0.83 -28.37 2.10
C ALA A 122 0.55 -28.00 3.56
N LEU A 123 1.58 -27.58 4.30
CA LEU A 123 1.45 -27.14 5.69
C LEU A 123 0.59 -25.87 5.78
N ARG A 124 0.88 -24.85 4.97
CA ARG A 124 0.08 -23.61 4.92
C ARG A 124 -1.37 -23.89 4.56
N ARG A 125 -1.62 -24.72 3.54
CA ARG A 125 -2.97 -25.16 3.15
C ARG A 125 -3.67 -25.90 4.30
N SER A 126 -2.98 -26.79 5.00
CA SER A 126 -3.55 -27.55 6.12
C SER A 126 -3.93 -26.63 7.29
N ALA A 127 -3.10 -25.62 7.58
CA ALA A 127 -3.37 -24.62 8.61
C ALA A 127 -4.58 -23.75 8.25
N THR A 128 -4.66 -23.27 7.01
CA THR A 128 -5.82 -22.51 6.52
C THR A 128 -7.10 -23.35 6.57
N LEU A 129 -7.05 -24.63 6.20
CA LEU A 129 -8.21 -25.53 6.33
C LEU A 129 -8.62 -25.77 7.78
N ALA A 130 -7.68 -25.84 8.71
CA ALA A 130 -7.97 -25.94 10.13
C ALA A 130 -8.67 -24.67 10.65
N LEU A 131 -8.23 -23.48 10.21
CA LEU A 131 -8.88 -22.21 10.51
C LEU A 131 -10.33 -22.19 9.99
N MET A 132 -10.54 -22.56 8.71
CA MET A 132 -11.89 -22.64 8.13
C MET A 132 -12.80 -23.60 8.89
N ARG A 133 -12.28 -24.75 9.33
CA ARG A 133 -13.05 -25.70 10.15
C ARG A 133 -13.41 -25.11 11.52
N SER A 134 -12.45 -24.45 12.18
CA SER A 134 -12.70 -23.78 13.47
C SER A 134 -13.75 -22.66 13.34
N LEU A 135 -13.74 -21.90 12.25
CA LEU A 135 -14.75 -20.89 11.94
C LEU A 135 -16.13 -21.54 11.74
N GLN A 136 -16.20 -22.64 11.00
CA GLN A 136 -17.45 -23.39 10.80
C GLN A 136 -18.02 -23.90 12.13
N GLU A 137 -17.17 -24.42 13.02
CA GLU A 137 -17.55 -24.86 14.36
C GLU A 137 -18.04 -23.69 15.22
N ALA A 138 -17.37 -22.53 15.17
CA ALA A 138 -17.79 -21.32 15.88
C ALA A 138 -19.17 -20.81 15.39
N ILE A 139 -19.38 -20.79 14.06
CA ILE A 139 -20.67 -20.43 13.47
C ILE A 139 -21.77 -21.39 13.93
N ALA A 140 -21.53 -22.70 13.88
CA ALA A 140 -22.50 -23.70 14.32
C ALA A 140 -22.82 -23.58 15.82
N ALA A 141 -21.81 -23.33 16.66
CA ALA A 141 -21.99 -23.09 18.10
C ALA A 141 -22.84 -21.83 18.35
N GLN A 142 -22.58 -20.75 17.62
CA GLN A 142 -23.35 -19.52 17.73
C GLN A 142 -24.80 -19.69 17.25
N GLN A 143 -25.02 -20.44 16.16
CA GLN A 143 -26.36 -20.79 15.67
C GLN A 143 -27.14 -21.60 16.71
N ALA A 144 -26.54 -22.66 17.26
CA ALA A 144 -27.17 -23.49 18.29
C ALA A 144 -27.55 -22.67 19.55
N ARG A 145 -26.69 -21.72 19.94
CA ARG A 145 -26.98 -20.79 21.05
C ARG A 145 -28.15 -19.86 20.73
N SER A 146 -28.17 -19.29 19.52
CA SER A 146 -29.27 -18.43 19.07
C SER A 146 -30.60 -19.19 19.02
N GLU A 147 -30.58 -20.44 18.56
CA GLU A 147 -31.76 -21.33 18.56
C GLU A 147 -32.22 -21.65 19.98
N TYR A 148 -31.28 -21.98 20.89
CA TYR A 148 -31.59 -22.18 22.30
C TYR A 148 -32.25 -20.96 22.95
N LEU A 149 -31.74 -19.76 22.68
CA LEU A 149 -32.32 -18.51 23.16
C LEU A 149 -33.73 -18.28 22.59
N SER A 150 -33.91 -18.49 21.27
CA SER A 150 -35.22 -18.39 20.62
C SER A 150 -36.24 -19.36 21.20
N LEU A 151 -35.85 -20.62 21.45
CA LEU A 151 -36.69 -21.62 22.10
C LEU A 151 -37.00 -21.30 23.57
N ALA A 152 -36.08 -20.64 24.27
CA ALA A 152 -36.31 -20.18 25.64
C ALA A 152 -37.32 -19.03 25.67
N LEU A 153 -37.22 -18.07 24.74
CA LEU A 153 -38.11 -16.89 24.67
C LEU A 153 -39.51 -17.22 24.15
N ASN A 154 -39.64 -18.20 23.24
CA ASN A 154 -40.91 -18.53 22.58
C ASN A 154 -41.66 -19.72 23.21
N GLY A 155 -41.02 -20.48 24.10
CA GLY A 155 -41.65 -21.64 24.75
C GLY A 155 -42.47 -21.29 25.99
N GLU A 156 -43.41 -22.15 26.39
CA GLU A 156 -44.04 -22.16 27.74
C GLU A 156 -43.02 -22.57 28.83
N LYS A 157 -41.82 -21.99 28.84
CA LYS A 157 -40.80 -22.27 29.84
C LYS A 157 -40.99 -21.36 31.05
N SER A 158 -40.41 -21.76 32.19
CA SER A 158 -40.47 -20.95 33.40
C SER A 158 -39.70 -19.64 33.20
N ASN A 159 -40.14 -18.56 33.85
CA ASN A 159 -39.42 -17.27 33.82
C ASN A 159 -37.95 -17.41 34.24
N GLU A 160 -37.64 -18.40 35.08
CA GLU A 160 -36.29 -18.69 35.56
C GLU A 160 -35.39 -19.27 34.45
N ASP A 161 -35.94 -20.14 33.60
CA ASP A 161 -35.23 -20.70 32.43
C ASP A 161 -34.90 -19.60 31.39
N VAL A 162 -35.80 -18.62 31.24
CA VAL A 162 -35.59 -17.47 30.34
C VAL A 162 -34.47 -16.57 30.86
N VAL A 163 -34.45 -16.30 32.18
CA VAL A 163 -33.39 -15.50 32.82
C VAL A 163 -32.04 -16.18 32.68
N VAL A 164 -31.96 -17.51 32.89
CA VAL A 164 -30.72 -18.28 32.73
C VAL A 164 -30.25 -18.26 31.26
N ALA A 165 -31.16 -18.41 30.29
CA ALA A 165 -30.81 -18.36 28.86
C ALA A 165 -30.28 -16.98 28.44
N LEU A 166 -30.90 -15.90 28.91
CA LEU A 166 -30.44 -14.53 28.68
C LEU A 166 -29.08 -14.26 29.33
N GLN A 167 -28.88 -14.72 30.56
CA GLN A 167 -27.61 -14.57 31.27
C GLN A 167 -26.48 -15.30 30.54
N ASN A 168 -26.71 -16.55 30.12
CA ASN A 168 -25.74 -17.33 29.35
C ASN A 168 -25.38 -16.65 28.01
N HIS A 169 -26.37 -16.08 27.31
CA HIS A 169 -26.13 -15.34 26.07
C HIS A 169 -25.33 -14.05 26.33
N ASN A 170 -25.66 -13.31 27.38
CA ASN A 170 -24.96 -12.10 27.78
C ASN A 170 -23.50 -12.37 28.19
N ASP A 171 -23.26 -13.43 28.96
CA ASP A 171 -21.89 -13.80 29.37
C ASP A 171 -21.04 -14.25 28.17
N HIS A 172 -21.64 -14.92 27.19
CA HIS A 172 -20.97 -15.19 25.92
C HIS A 172 -20.68 -13.91 25.12
N LEU A 173 -21.62 -12.96 25.04
CA LEU A 173 -21.37 -11.68 24.37
C LEU A 173 -20.21 -10.91 25.01
N LYS A 174 -20.09 -10.94 26.34
CA LYS A 174 -18.93 -10.35 27.04
C LYS A 174 -17.62 -11.03 26.66
N GLU A 175 -17.61 -12.35 26.53
CA GLU A 175 -16.45 -13.12 26.06
C GLU A 175 -16.07 -12.71 24.62
N VAL A 176 -17.04 -12.64 23.71
CA VAL A 176 -16.81 -12.18 22.33
C VAL A 176 -16.24 -10.77 22.31
N VAL A 177 -16.80 -9.85 23.11
CA VAL A 177 -16.29 -8.47 23.22
C VAL A 177 -14.86 -8.46 23.75
N GLY A 178 -14.54 -9.28 24.75
CA GLY A 178 -13.17 -9.44 25.25
C GLY A 178 -12.21 -9.91 24.16
N ASN A 179 -12.59 -10.95 23.42
CA ASN A 179 -11.77 -11.50 22.34
C ASN A 179 -11.57 -10.48 21.19
N VAL A 180 -12.60 -9.71 20.85
CA VAL A 180 -12.53 -8.63 19.85
C VAL A 180 -11.59 -7.52 20.32
N LEU A 181 -11.62 -7.12 21.59
CA LEU A 181 -10.71 -6.10 22.13
C LEU A 181 -9.25 -6.55 22.06
N GLU A 182 -8.97 -7.83 22.32
CA GLU A 182 -7.63 -8.40 22.18
C GLU A 182 -7.17 -8.41 20.70
N ALA A 183 -8.05 -8.81 19.77
CA ALA A 183 -7.76 -8.74 18.35
C ALA A 183 -7.47 -7.31 17.88
N ILE A 184 -8.25 -6.33 18.34
CA ILE A 184 -8.02 -4.90 18.07
C ILE A 184 -6.65 -4.47 18.61
N SER A 185 -6.28 -4.89 19.84
CA SER A 185 -4.98 -4.55 20.40
C SER A 185 -3.81 -5.07 19.56
N ILE A 186 -3.91 -6.28 19.01
CA ILE A 186 -2.88 -6.85 18.12
C ILE A 186 -2.78 -6.04 16.82
N VAL A 187 -3.93 -5.71 16.22
CA VAL A 187 -4.01 -4.92 14.99
C VAL A 187 -3.48 -3.49 15.21
N ASP A 188 -3.78 -2.86 16.34
CA ASP A 188 -3.29 -1.53 16.68
C ASP A 188 -1.76 -1.51 16.87
N GLU A 189 -1.20 -2.55 17.50
CA GLU A 189 0.26 -2.70 17.62
C GLU A 189 0.93 -2.92 16.24
N LYS A 190 0.27 -3.64 15.32
CA LYS A 190 0.69 -3.73 13.92
C LYS A 190 0.67 -2.37 13.22
N HIS A 191 -0.43 -1.62 13.31
CA HIS A 191 -0.54 -0.29 12.71
C HIS A 191 0.54 0.66 13.22
N LYS A 192 0.83 0.61 14.52
CA LYS A 192 1.91 1.40 15.12
C LYS A 192 3.27 1.05 14.54
N ARG A 193 3.61 -0.24 14.42
CA ARG A 193 4.85 -0.69 13.75
C ARG A 193 4.96 -0.20 12.31
N TYR A 194 3.88 -0.30 11.52
CA TYR A 194 3.88 0.21 10.15
C TYR A 194 4.07 1.73 10.08
N LEU A 195 3.47 2.48 11.02
CA LEU A 195 3.70 3.92 11.10
C LEU A 195 5.17 4.25 11.39
N ASP A 196 5.79 3.52 12.34
CA ASP A 196 7.21 3.69 12.68
C ASP A 196 8.11 3.35 11.48
N GLU A 197 7.81 2.28 10.73
CA GLU A 197 8.54 1.86 9.53
C GLU A 197 8.41 2.88 8.38
N ILE A 198 7.20 3.38 8.12
CA ILE A 198 6.96 4.44 7.12
C ILE A 198 7.72 5.72 7.47
N GLU A 199 7.74 6.11 8.75
CA GLU A 199 8.48 7.28 9.19
C GLU A 199 10.00 7.08 9.05
N ALA A 200 10.50 5.89 9.38
CA ALA A 200 11.89 5.51 9.15
C ALA A 200 12.26 5.59 7.66
N PHE A 201 11.46 4.99 6.76
CA PHE A 201 11.64 5.03 5.31
C PHE A 201 11.62 6.46 4.76
N LYS A 202 10.68 7.29 5.22
CA LYS A 202 10.65 8.72 4.83
C LYS A 202 11.93 9.44 5.23
N SER A 203 12.48 9.11 6.41
CA SER A 203 13.71 9.70 6.90
C SER A 203 14.95 9.25 6.13
N SER A 204 15.04 7.97 5.72
CA SER A 204 16.13 7.45 4.88
C SER A 204 16.06 8.06 3.48
N TYR A 205 14.88 8.05 2.84
CA TYR A 205 14.67 8.64 1.54
C TYR A 205 15.06 10.13 1.51
N SER A 206 14.72 10.89 2.56
CA SER A 206 15.14 12.29 2.65
C SER A 206 16.65 12.46 2.77
N LYS A 207 17.37 11.53 3.42
CA LYS A 207 18.84 11.55 3.51
C LYS A 207 19.47 11.21 2.17
N GLU A 208 19.00 10.15 1.52
CA GLU A 208 19.47 9.73 0.20
C GLU A 208 19.25 10.83 -0.85
N LEU A 209 18.09 11.50 -0.82
CA LEU A 209 17.83 12.64 -1.72
C LEU A 209 18.79 13.82 -1.47
N GLN A 210 19.19 14.05 -0.23
CA GLN A 210 20.20 15.08 0.09
C GLN A 210 21.59 14.66 -0.39
N GLU A 211 21.95 13.39 -0.24
CA GLU A 211 23.22 12.84 -0.72
C GLU A 211 23.32 12.89 -2.25
N ILE A 212 22.26 12.53 -2.97
CA ILE A 212 22.20 12.65 -4.44
C ILE A 212 22.40 14.11 -4.87
N LYS A 213 21.77 15.08 -4.19
CA LYS A 213 21.96 16.51 -4.48
C LYS A 213 23.40 16.96 -4.21
N HIS A 214 24.00 16.49 -3.13
CA HIS A 214 25.38 16.78 -2.80
C HIS A 214 26.34 16.23 -3.86
N LEU A 215 26.24 14.94 -4.19
CA LEU A 215 27.04 14.28 -5.23
C LEU A 215 26.85 14.93 -6.61
N SER A 216 25.62 15.35 -6.94
CA SER A 216 25.35 16.08 -8.18
C SER A 216 26.09 17.42 -8.21
N GLY A 217 26.17 18.13 -7.08
CA GLY A 217 26.93 19.38 -6.97
C GLY A 217 28.44 19.15 -7.10
N GLU A 218 28.98 18.13 -6.43
CA GLU A 218 30.40 17.74 -6.57
C GLU A 218 30.74 17.34 -8.02
N LEU A 219 29.84 16.63 -8.70
CA LEU A 219 30.02 16.28 -10.10
C LEU A 219 30.06 17.52 -11.00
N GLU A 220 29.19 18.50 -10.76
CA GLU A 220 29.18 19.76 -11.51
C GLU A 220 30.46 20.57 -11.27
N GLU A 221 30.95 20.63 -10.03
CA GLU A 221 32.21 21.28 -9.67
C GLU A 221 33.40 20.60 -10.36
N THR A 222 33.52 19.28 -10.26
CA THR A 222 34.60 18.51 -10.91
C THR A 222 34.54 18.60 -12.43
N MET A 223 33.35 18.65 -13.03
CA MET A 223 33.19 18.93 -14.47
C MET A 223 33.67 20.34 -14.84
N ALA A 224 33.38 21.35 -14.01
CA ALA A 224 33.84 22.72 -14.23
C ALA A 224 35.37 22.83 -14.12
N GLU A 225 35.98 22.19 -13.11
CA GLU A 225 37.43 22.11 -12.96
C GLU A 225 38.10 21.40 -14.16
N LEU A 226 37.51 20.30 -14.63
CA LEU A 226 37.99 19.58 -15.81
C LEU A 226 37.95 20.49 -17.04
N GLU A 227 36.86 21.20 -17.27
CA GLU A 227 36.73 22.12 -18.41
C GLU A 227 37.69 23.31 -18.28
N GLU A 228 37.96 23.81 -17.08
CA GLU A 228 39.00 24.81 -16.83
C GLU A 228 40.40 24.25 -17.14
N SER A 229 40.71 23.03 -16.71
CA SER A 229 41.98 22.37 -17.00
C SER A 229 42.20 22.17 -18.50
N ARG A 230 41.13 21.83 -19.23
CA ARG A 230 41.13 21.73 -20.69
C ARG A 230 41.40 23.09 -21.34
N ARG A 231 40.75 24.17 -20.89
CA ARG A 231 41.03 25.54 -21.37
C ARG A 231 42.49 25.95 -21.11
N LYS A 232 43.02 25.66 -19.92
CA LYS A 232 44.44 25.90 -19.58
C LYS A 232 45.38 25.13 -20.51
N LEU A 233 45.08 23.86 -20.80
CA LEU A 233 45.88 23.03 -21.72
C LEU A 233 45.90 23.61 -23.15
N VAL A 234 44.74 24.05 -23.67
CA VAL A 234 44.65 24.68 -24.99
C VAL A 234 45.48 25.96 -25.04
N ILE A 235 45.43 26.80 -24.01
CA ILE A 235 46.26 28.01 -23.91
C ILE A 235 47.75 27.65 -23.91
N LEU A 236 48.17 26.63 -23.16
CA LEU A 236 49.55 26.15 -23.13
C LEU A 236 50.01 25.58 -24.49
N GLN A 237 49.15 24.86 -25.21
CA GLN A 237 49.44 24.39 -26.58
C GLN A 237 49.59 25.57 -27.55
N LEU A 238 48.70 26.57 -27.50
CA LEU A 238 48.80 27.80 -28.29
C LEU A 238 50.09 28.58 -27.98
N GLN A 239 50.48 28.69 -26.72
CA GLN A 239 51.75 29.34 -26.34
C GLN A 239 52.96 28.55 -26.85
N ARG A 240 52.94 27.21 -26.78
CA ARG A 240 54.01 26.36 -27.33
C ARG A 240 54.14 26.50 -28.85
N HIS A 241 53.03 26.57 -29.57
CA HIS A 241 53.05 26.76 -31.03
C HIS A 241 53.34 28.21 -31.44
N GLY A 242 52.89 29.21 -30.68
CA GLY A 242 53.19 30.62 -30.90
C GLY A 242 54.66 30.99 -30.61
N SER A 243 55.26 30.38 -29.59
CA SER A 243 56.70 30.56 -29.29
C SER A 243 57.61 29.76 -30.23
N SER A 244 57.11 28.69 -30.86
CA SER A 244 57.83 27.99 -31.93
C SER A 244 57.99 28.84 -33.21
N LEU A 245 57.10 29.81 -33.46
CA LEU A 245 57.24 30.71 -34.60
C LEU A 245 58.14 31.92 -34.28
N MET A 246 58.21 32.34 -33.01
CA MET A 246 59.02 33.47 -32.57
C MET A 246 60.52 33.13 -32.38
N ASN A 247 60.88 31.85 -32.33
CA ASN A 247 62.27 31.39 -32.21
C ASN A 247 62.97 31.13 -33.57
N MET A 248 62.36 31.51 -34.69
CA MET A 248 62.95 31.42 -36.03
C MET A 248 63.59 32.73 -36.53
N SER A 249 63.91 33.66 -35.62
CA SER A 249 64.75 34.82 -35.95
C SER A 249 65.88 34.92 -34.93
N GLY A 250 66.99 34.25 -35.23
CA GLY A 250 68.26 34.51 -34.56
C GLY A 250 68.91 35.76 -35.14
N PRO A 251 69.09 36.85 -34.36
CA PRO A 251 69.94 37.95 -34.73
C PRO A 251 71.40 37.63 -34.34
N ASN A 252 72.28 37.89 -35.29
CA ASN A 252 73.72 38.03 -35.10
C ASN A 252 74.04 38.93 -33.89
N ALA A 253 74.79 38.41 -32.92
CA ALA A 253 75.63 39.14 -31.97
C ALA A 253 76.73 38.16 -31.51
N VAL A 254 77.92 38.16 -32.11
CA VAL A 254 79.07 39.04 -31.80
C VAL A 254 79.40 39.08 -30.30
N ASN A 255 80.49 38.36 -29.99
CA ASN A 255 81.48 38.54 -28.92
C ASN A 255 81.18 38.05 -27.50
N GLY A 256 82.07 37.18 -26.99
CA GLY A 256 82.14 36.92 -25.55
C GLY A 256 83.12 35.89 -24.97
N ALA A 257 84.25 35.57 -25.62
CA ALA A 257 85.52 35.07 -25.01
C ALA A 257 85.57 33.72 -24.24
N VAL A 258 86.82 33.25 -24.07
CA VAL A 258 87.33 32.06 -23.34
C VAL A 258 87.40 30.80 -24.23
N SER A 259 88.52 30.11 -24.42
CA SER A 259 89.90 30.21 -23.95
C SER A 259 90.77 29.50 -24.98
N ALA A 260 92.02 29.96 -25.11
CA ALA A 260 93.07 29.27 -25.82
C ALA A 260 93.14 27.79 -25.38
N ASP A 261 92.96 26.88 -26.33
CA ASP A 261 93.71 25.63 -26.30
C ASP A 261 94.24 25.32 -27.70
N LYS A 262 95.48 24.88 -27.71
CA LYS A 262 96.35 24.76 -28.88
C LYS A 262 95.78 23.73 -29.86
N SER A 263 95.36 24.14 -31.05
CA SER A 263 95.36 23.22 -32.19
C SER A 263 96.71 23.36 -32.88
N SER A 264 97.60 22.42 -32.59
CA SER A 264 98.77 22.14 -33.41
C SER A 264 98.33 21.99 -34.86
N ASP A 265 98.71 22.99 -35.65
CA ASP A 265 98.74 22.94 -37.11
C ASP A 265 99.83 21.92 -37.49
N GLU A 266 99.50 20.62 -37.33
CA GLU A 266 100.39 19.50 -37.61
C GLU A 266 99.95 18.90 -38.94
N ASN A 267 100.35 19.57 -40.02
CA ASN A 267 100.54 19.04 -41.37
C ASN A 267 99.72 17.76 -41.67
N MET A 268 98.40 17.92 -41.81
CA MET A 268 97.47 16.82 -42.09
C MET A 268 97.93 16.12 -43.37
N GLY A 269 98.33 14.85 -43.24
CA GLY A 269 98.90 14.12 -44.35
C GLY A 269 97.90 14.03 -45.49
N TRP A 270 98.38 13.99 -46.74
CA TRP A 270 97.52 13.88 -47.92
C TRP A 270 96.52 12.70 -47.83
N GLY A 271 96.85 11.66 -47.06
CA GLY A 271 95.97 10.55 -46.71
C GLY A 271 94.81 10.96 -45.81
N ASP A 272 95.07 11.65 -44.70
CA ASP A 272 94.05 12.11 -43.75
C ASP A 272 93.10 13.13 -44.40
N LEU A 273 93.62 13.96 -45.30
CA LEU A 273 92.79 14.89 -46.09
C LEU A 273 91.85 14.13 -47.02
N LYS A 274 92.31 13.02 -47.61
CA LYS A 274 91.48 12.18 -48.48
C LYS A 274 90.39 11.46 -47.69
N ASP A 275 90.72 10.92 -46.54
CA ASP A 275 89.77 10.23 -45.67
C ASP A 275 88.69 11.19 -45.14
N ALA A 276 89.07 12.42 -44.76
CA ALA A 276 88.13 13.47 -44.36
C ALA A 276 87.18 13.89 -45.51
N VAL A 277 87.69 13.92 -46.76
CA VAL A 277 86.85 14.21 -47.94
C VAL A 277 85.89 13.07 -48.24
N ASP A 278 86.34 11.82 -48.13
CA ASP A 278 85.49 10.65 -48.33
C ASP A 278 84.42 10.56 -47.23
N GLU A 279 84.76 10.83 -45.97
CA GLU A 279 83.81 10.93 -44.85
C GLU A 279 82.78 12.05 -45.08
N ALA A 280 83.23 13.26 -45.45
CA ALA A 280 82.33 14.37 -45.76
C ALA A 280 81.37 14.06 -46.92
N LYS A 281 81.84 13.29 -47.92
CA LYS A 281 81.01 12.85 -49.04
C LYS A 281 79.96 11.83 -48.62
N THR A 282 80.32 10.88 -47.76
CA THR A 282 79.34 9.93 -47.19
C THR A 282 78.33 10.64 -46.30
N LEU A 283 78.77 11.59 -45.47
CA LEU A 283 77.90 12.40 -44.62
C LEU A 283 76.93 13.25 -45.43
N ALA A 284 77.40 13.91 -46.49
CA ALA A 284 76.55 14.67 -47.40
C ALA A 284 75.53 13.77 -48.12
N GLY A 285 75.94 12.55 -48.50
CA GLY A 285 75.05 11.54 -49.07
C GLY A 285 73.94 11.13 -48.10
N ASN A 286 74.29 10.83 -46.85
CA ASN A 286 73.33 10.46 -45.80
C ASN A 286 72.36 11.61 -45.50
N ARG A 287 72.87 12.85 -45.41
CA ARG A 287 72.05 14.05 -45.16
C ARG A 287 71.04 14.31 -46.28
N LEU A 288 71.43 14.04 -47.53
CA LEU A 288 70.56 14.17 -48.69
C LEU A 288 69.46 13.10 -48.70
N LEU A 289 69.79 11.89 -48.26
CA LEU A 289 68.84 10.77 -48.14
C LEU A 289 67.79 11.06 -47.06
N GLU A 290 68.21 11.51 -45.88
CA GLU A 290 67.31 11.95 -44.78
C GLU A 290 66.40 13.11 -45.23
N LEU A 291 66.93 14.06 -46.00
CA LEU A 291 66.12 15.17 -46.54
C LEU A 291 65.07 14.65 -47.53
N HIS A 292 65.42 13.68 -48.38
CA HIS A 292 64.47 13.06 -49.30
C HIS A 292 63.35 12.31 -48.56
N GLU A 293 63.69 11.51 -47.54
CA GLU A 293 62.71 10.79 -46.70
C GLU A 293 61.75 11.76 -46.01
N THR A 294 62.28 12.82 -45.38
CA THR A 294 61.44 13.85 -44.73
C THR A 294 60.57 14.63 -45.71
N GLN A 295 61.01 14.81 -46.96
CA GLN A 295 60.19 15.42 -48.02
C GLN A 295 59.03 14.51 -48.43
N GLU A 296 59.27 13.20 -48.51
CA GLU A 296 58.25 12.20 -48.82
C GLU A 296 57.21 12.08 -47.69
N ASP A 297 57.65 12.06 -46.43
CA ASP A 297 56.76 12.08 -45.27
C ASP A 297 55.88 13.34 -45.23
N ASN A 298 56.46 14.51 -45.51
CA ASN A 298 55.69 15.76 -45.60
C ASN A 298 54.64 15.72 -46.71
N LEU A 299 54.94 15.08 -47.84
CA LEU A 299 53.99 14.91 -48.93
C LEU A 299 52.81 14.00 -48.50
N ILE A 300 53.09 12.92 -47.77
CA ILE A 300 52.07 12.01 -47.23
C ILE A 300 51.15 12.75 -46.26
N LEU A 301 51.72 13.51 -45.31
CA LEU A 301 50.95 14.29 -44.33
C LEU A 301 50.10 15.37 -45.00
N SER A 302 50.64 16.03 -46.03
CA SER A 302 49.89 17.05 -46.78
C SER A 302 48.69 16.45 -47.51
N ASN A 303 48.84 15.26 -48.12
CA ASN A 303 47.72 14.54 -48.75
C ASN A 303 46.67 14.09 -47.73
N GLN A 304 47.07 13.67 -46.53
CA GLN A 304 46.14 13.32 -45.46
C GLN A 304 45.34 14.53 -44.97
N LEU A 305 46.00 15.68 -44.83
CA LEU A 305 45.33 16.94 -44.47
C LEU A 305 44.33 17.38 -45.52
N GLU A 306 44.66 17.28 -46.82
CA GLU A 306 43.75 17.62 -47.91
C GLU A 306 42.50 16.73 -47.91
N ASN A 307 42.67 15.42 -47.68
CA ASN A 307 41.55 14.48 -47.56
C ASN A 307 40.65 14.80 -46.35
N LEU A 308 41.23 15.11 -45.19
CA LEU A 308 40.46 15.52 -44.01
C LEU A 308 39.71 16.84 -44.25
N GLN A 309 40.34 17.79 -44.94
CA GLN A 309 39.70 19.06 -45.30
C GLN A 309 38.55 18.86 -46.28
N ALA A 310 38.67 17.92 -47.23
CA ALA A 310 37.60 17.56 -48.14
C ALA A 310 36.42 16.90 -47.42
N GLN A 311 36.69 16.00 -46.46
CA GLN A 311 35.67 15.37 -45.62
C GLN A 311 34.94 16.37 -44.73
N LEU A 312 35.66 17.34 -44.15
CA LEU A 312 35.05 18.36 -43.29
C LEU A 312 34.18 19.37 -44.05
N LYS A 313 34.47 19.59 -45.35
CA LYS A 313 33.66 20.46 -46.23
C LYS A 313 32.41 19.76 -46.77
N ASP A 314 32.31 18.45 -46.66
CA ASP A 314 31.10 17.73 -47.02
C ASP A 314 30.10 17.81 -45.85
N ASP A 315 29.16 18.74 -45.95
CA ASP A 315 28.11 18.95 -44.93
C ASP A 315 27.34 17.65 -44.62
N ASN A 316 27.26 16.72 -45.57
CA ASN A 316 26.62 15.41 -45.39
C ASN A 316 27.42 14.47 -44.49
N TYR A 317 28.74 14.65 -44.40
CA TYR A 317 29.59 13.87 -43.50
C TYR A 317 29.26 14.16 -42.03
N ILE A 318 28.85 15.39 -41.69
CA ILE A 318 28.46 15.75 -40.31
C ILE A 318 27.24 14.93 -39.88
N PHE A 319 26.20 14.87 -40.71
CA PHE A 319 24.96 14.13 -40.40
C PHE A 319 25.12 12.61 -40.47
N THR A 320 26.07 12.12 -41.26
CA THR A 320 26.40 10.68 -41.36
C THR A 320 27.53 10.27 -40.43
N SER A 321 28.14 11.22 -39.71
CA SER A 321 29.22 10.94 -38.77
C SER A 321 28.70 10.14 -37.58
N LYS A 322 29.51 9.18 -37.15
CA LYS A 322 29.19 8.31 -36.01
C LYS A 322 28.81 9.08 -34.72
N PRO A 323 29.46 10.20 -34.34
CA PRO A 323 29.04 10.97 -33.18
C PRO A 323 27.65 11.58 -33.33
N TYR A 324 27.32 12.08 -34.53
CA TYR A 324 26.02 12.69 -34.78
C TYR A 324 24.89 11.66 -34.77
N THR A 325 25.10 10.48 -35.37
CA THR A 325 24.09 9.41 -35.36
C THR A 325 23.80 8.92 -33.94
N ILE A 326 24.82 8.72 -33.11
CA ILE A 326 24.65 8.36 -31.69
C ILE A 326 23.82 9.41 -30.94
N LEU A 327 24.13 10.70 -31.13
CA LEU A 327 23.40 11.78 -30.47
C LEU A 327 21.95 11.86 -30.97
N SER A 328 21.72 11.67 -32.27
CA SER A 328 20.40 11.63 -32.88
C SER A 328 19.54 10.47 -32.35
N ASP A 329 20.14 9.29 -32.18
CA ASP A 329 19.47 8.10 -31.63
C ASP A 329 19.09 8.31 -30.16
N GLN A 330 20.00 8.90 -29.37
CA GLN A 330 19.72 9.27 -27.98
C GLN A 330 18.57 10.28 -27.88
N LEU A 331 18.54 11.29 -28.76
CA LEU A 331 17.48 12.27 -28.80
C LEU A 331 16.13 11.62 -29.14
N HIS A 332 16.10 10.73 -30.14
CA HIS A 332 14.90 9.97 -30.49
C HIS A 332 14.40 9.11 -29.33
N HIS A 333 15.31 8.45 -28.62
CA HIS A 333 14.95 7.64 -27.45
C HIS A 333 14.34 8.48 -26.34
N LEU A 334 14.98 9.60 -25.97
CA LEU A 334 14.44 10.53 -24.96
C LEU A 334 13.07 11.09 -25.37
N ASN A 335 12.89 11.41 -26.66
CA ASN A 335 11.60 11.89 -27.16
C ASN A 335 10.50 10.82 -27.05
N ALA A 336 10.82 9.54 -27.29
CA ALA A 336 9.88 8.44 -27.10
C ALA A 336 9.52 8.23 -25.62
N GLU A 337 10.49 8.37 -24.70
CA GLU A 337 10.21 8.33 -23.27
C GLU A 337 9.32 9.48 -22.81
N ILE A 338 9.55 10.71 -23.30
CA ILE A 338 8.70 11.87 -23.01
C ILE A 338 7.25 11.61 -23.43
N GLU A 339 7.01 11.09 -24.64
CA GLU A 339 5.64 10.77 -25.08
C GLU A 339 5.01 9.63 -24.26
N ARG A 340 5.81 8.64 -23.81
CA ARG A 340 5.32 7.60 -22.89
C ARG A 340 4.88 8.19 -21.55
N TYR A 341 5.69 9.07 -20.95
CA TYR A 341 5.35 9.72 -19.68
C TYR A 341 4.14 10.64 -19.82
N LYS A 342 4.01 11.34 -20.94
CA LYS A 342 2.83 12.16 -21.25
C LYS A 342 1.56 11.31 -21.31
N GLY A 343 1.60 10.15 -21.96
CA GLY A 343 0.48 9.19 -21.95
C GLY A 343 0.10 8.72 -20.54
N LEU A 344 1.10 8.43 -19.69
CA LEU A 344 0.85 8.05 -18.29
C LEU A 344 0.19 9.21 -17.50
N VAL A 345 0.65 10.44 -17.70
CA VAL A 345 0.07 11.63 -17.06
C VAL A 345 -1.38 11.84 -17.49
N GLU A 346 -1.71 11.63 -18.77
CA GLU A 346 -3.09 11.71 -19.25
C GLU A 346 -4.00 10.66 -18.59
N VAL A 347 -3.53 9.43 -18.44
CA VAL A 347 -4.26 8.36 -17.72
C VAL A 347 -4.48 8.74 -16.26
N LEU A 348 -3.43 9.16 -15.54
CA LEU A 348 -3.53 9.58 -14.14
C LEU A 348 -4.46 10.78 -13.96
N GLN A 349 -4.46 11.73 -14.90
CA GLN A 349 -5.36 12.88 -14.87
C GLN A 349 -6.83 12.45 -15.06
N ASN A 350 -7.09 11.46 -15.92
CA ASN A 350 -8.42 10.87 -16.08
C ASN A 350 -8.88 10.12 -14.82
N ASP A 351 -8.00 9.34 -14.20
CA ASP A 351 -8.31 8.63 -12.96
C ASP A 351 -8.62 9.61 -11.82
N LYS A 352 -7.83 10.66 -11.67
CA LYS A 352 -8.09 11.76 -10.72
C LYS A 352 -9.49 12.35 -10.92
N ASN A 353 -9.90 12.59 -12.16
CA ASN A 353 -11.22 13.15 -12.47
C ASN A 353 -12.35 12.17 -12.09
N GLN A 354 -12.17 10.87 -12.34
CA GLN A 354 -13.14 9.84 -11.93
C GLN A 354 -13.23 9.73 -10.40
N PHE A 355 -12.11 9.78 -9.69
CA PHE A 355 -12.09 9.79 -8.23
C PHE A 355 -12.84 11.00 -7.67
N LEU A 356 -12.57 12.19 -8.20
CA LEU A 356 -13.27 13.41 -7.78
C LEU A 356 -14.79 13.33 -8.03
N GLN A 357 -15.22 12.67 -9.11
CA GLN A 357 -16.63 12.42 -9.36
C GLN A 357 -17.24 11.46 -8.34
N ARG A 358 -16.57 10.32 -8.06
CA ARG A 358 -17.03 9.36 -7.05
C ARG A 358 -17.10 9.99 -5.66
N GLU A 359 -16.14 10.85 -5.32
CA GLU A 359 -16.13 11.59 -4.05
C GLU A 359 -17.37 12.48 -3.91
N LYS A 360 -17.73 13.25 -4.95
CA LYS A 360 -18.95 14.07 -4.95
C LYS A 360 -20.22 13.22 -4.79
N GLU A 361 -20.28 12.07 -5.44
CA GLU A 361 -21.41 11.14 -5.28
C GLU A 361 -21.50 10.57 -3.86
N MET A 362 -20.36 10.28 -3.22
CA MET A 362 -20.31 9.83 -1.82
C MET A 362 -20.73 10.93 -0.85
N TYR A 363 -20.32 12.18 -1.07
CA TYR A 363 -20.80 13.33 -0.28
C TYR A 363 -22.32 13.48 -0.36
N ALA A 364 -22.90 13.41 -1.57
CA ALA A 364 -24.35 13.47 -1.75
C ALA A 364 -25.09 12.30 -1.06
N LYS A 365 -24.50 11.09 -1.07
CA LYS A 365 -25.03 9.94 -0.32
C LYS A 365 -24.94 10.16 1.20
N GLY A 366 -23.85 10.78 1.68
CA GLY A 366 -23.67 11.14 3.08
C GLY A 366 -24.76 12.09 3.58
N GLU A 367 -25.03 13.17 2.82
CA GLU A 367 -26.12 14.11 3.14
C GLU A 367 -27.50 13.40 3.18
N SER A 368 -27.75 12.47 2.26
CA SER A 368 -28.98 11.66 2.28
C SER A 368 -29.08 10.77 3.53
N VAL A 369 -27.99 10.14 3.94
CA VAL A 369 -27.94 9.32 5.17
C VAL A 369 -28.18 10.19 6.41
N ASP A 370 -27.61 11.38 6.47
CA ASP A 370 -27.83 12.29 7.60
C ASP A 370 -29.27 12.79 7.67
N ASN A 371 -29.91 13.06 6.52
CA ASN A 371 -31.34 13.35 6.46
C ASN A 371 -32.19 12.16 6.98
N ILE A 372 -31.85 10.92 6.59
CA ILE A 372 -32.51 9.72 7.09
C ILE A 372 -32.33 9.60 8.61
N LYS A 373 -31.12 9.79 9.15
CA LYS A 373 -30.88 9.77 10.59
C LYS A 373 -31.72 10.81 11.34
N GLN A 374 -31.77 12.04 10.84
CA GLN A 374 -32.62 13.10 11.43
C GLN A 374 -34.10 12.68 11.43
N SER A 375 -34.58 12.06 10.36
CA SER A 375 -35.95 11.55 10.30
C SER A 375 -36.20 10.42 11.30
N ILE A 376 -35.24 9.51 11.49
CA ILE A 376 -35.32 8.42 12.48
C ILE A 376 -35.42 9.02 13.88
N THR A 377 -34.54 9.95 14.25
CA THR A 377 -34.57 10.60 15.57
C THR A 377 -35.89 11.35 15.80
N ALA A 378 -36.46 11.97 14.76
CA ALA A 378 -37.77 12.61 14.86
C ALA A 378 -38.90 11.60 15.10
N TYR A 379 -38.86 10.43 14.45
CA TYR A 379 -39.82 9.35 14.68
C TYR A 379 -39.66 8.70 16.06
N GLU A 380 -38.43 8.50 16.54
CA GLU A 380 -38.14 8.01 17.89
C GLU A 380 -38.74 8.93 18.96
N ALA A 381 -38.51 10.24 18.84
CA ALA A 381 -39.10 11.23 19.75
C ALA A 381 -40.64 11.21 19.70
N LYS A 382 -41.23 10.97 18.53
CA LYS A 382 -42.69 10.86 18.40
C LYS A 382 -43.24 9.59 19.03
N ILE A 383 -42.50 8.48 18.95
CA ILE A 383 -42.86 7.22 19.60
C ILE A 383 -42.84 7.41 21.12
N GLU A 384 -41.78 8.00 21.68
CA GLU A 384 -41.69 8.28 23.13
C GLU A 384 -42.86 9.16 23.61
N GLU A 385 -43.22 10.19 22.84
CA GLU A 385 -44.36 11.06 23.16
C GLU A 385 -45.68 10.27 23.20
N LEU A 386 -45.91 9.39 22.22
CA LEU A 386 -47.11 8.56 22.14
C LEU A 386 -47.17 7.52 23.26
N GLU A 387 -46.04 6.90 23.61
CA GLU A 387 -45.94 5.99 24.76
C GLU A 387 -46.30 6.71 26.07
N HIS A 388 -45.81 7.94 26.24
CA HIS A 388 -46.16 8.75 27.40
C HIS A 388 -47.66 9.10 27.45
N GLN A 389 -48.26 9.43 26.30
CA GLN A 389 -49.71 9.66 26.20
C GLN A 389 -50.51 8.41 26.56
N ILE A 390 -50.09 7.22 26.10
CA ILE A 390 -50.74 5.95 26.43
C ILE A 390 -50.68 5.68 27.93
N LEU A 391 -49.50 5.83 28.55
CA LEU A 391 -49.33 5.66 30.00
C LEU A 391 -50.23 6.61 30.79
N LYS A 392 -50.34 7.87 30.36
CA LYS A 392 -51.21 8.86 30.98
C LYS A 392 -52.68 8.47 30.85
N SER A 393 -53.13 8.07 29.66
CA SER A 393 -54.52 7.62 29.45
C SER A 393 -54.86 6.36 30.25
N MET A 394 -53.90 5.44 30.43
CA MET A 394 -54.11 4.27 31.31
C MET A 394 -54.28 4.67 32.77
N ALA A 395 -53.48 5.63 33.27
CA ALA A 395 -53.62 6.14 34.63
C ALA A 395 -54.98 6.83 34.83
N GLU A 396 -55.38 7.69 33.89
CA GLU A 396 -56.70 8.34 33.91
C GLU A 396 -57.84 7.33 33.86
N LYS A 397 -57.71 6.25 33.05
CA LYS A 397 -58.68 5.16 32.99
C LYS A 397 -58.82 4.46 34.35
N ASN A 398 -57.69 4.16 35.00
CA ASN A 398 -57.68 3.50 36.31
C ASN A 398 -58.32 4.38 37.40
N ASP A 399 -58.05 5.69 37.41
CA ASP A 399 -58.66 6.64 38.35
C ASP A 399 -60.18 6.72 38.16
N LEU A 400 -60.66 6.72 36.91
CA LEU A 400 -62.09 6.69 36.61
C LEU A 400 -62.73 5.37 37.02
N GLU A 401 -62.04 4.25 36.79
CA GLU A 401 -62.50 2.91 37.20
C GLU A 401 -62.68 2.82 38.73
N ILE A 402 -61.72 3.36 39.50
CA ILE A 402 -61.83 3.47 40.97
C ILE A 402 -63.04 4.33 41.37
N LYS A 403 -63.20 5.52 40.79
CA LYS A 403 -64.35 6.41 41.11
C LYS A 403 -65.70 5.77 40.78
N VAL A 404 -65.78 5.01 39.69
CA VAL A 404 -66.99 4.27 39.32
C VAL A 404 -67.30 3.20 40.37
N GLU A 405 -66.31 2.39 40.77
CA GLU A 405 -66.45 1.38 41.81
C GLU A 405 -66.92 1.98 43.15
N GLU A 406 -66.32 3.11 43.57
CA GLU A 406 -66.74 3.84 44.78
C GLU A 406 -68.21 4.30 44.69
N SER A 407 -68.62 4.87 43.54
CA SER A 407 -70.00 5.33 43.34
C SER A 407 -71.02 4.18 43.37
N LEU A 408 -70.66 3.01 42.83
CA LEU A 408 -71.47 1.79 42.85
C LEU A 408 -71.65 1.25 44.28
N GLN A 409 -70.57 1.26 45.07
CA GLN A 409 -70.65 0.85 46.47
C GLN A 409 -71.52 1.80 47.31
N ASP A 410 -71.41 3.11 47.08
CA ASP A 410 -72.20 4.09 47.81
C ASP A 410 -73.68 4.09 47.43
N SER A 411 -74.01 3.85 46.15
CA SER A 411 -75.42 3.63 45.75
C SER A 411 -75.98 2.36 46.39
N GLY A 412 -75.23 1.26 46.40
CA GLY A 412 -75.65 0.02 47.06
C GLY A 412 -75.93 0.19 48.57
N LYS A 413 -75.08 0.95 49.27
CA LYS A 413 -75.32 1.29 50.70
C LYS A 413 -76.59 2.13 50.87
N LYS A 414 -76.86 3.06 49.95
CA LYS A 414 -78.05 3.91 49.98
C LYS A 414 -79.32 3.10 49.75
N ASP A 415 -79.32 2.24 48.73
CA ASP A 415 -80.45 1.35 48.42
C ASP A 415 -80.77 0.44 49.62
N PHE A 416 -79.74 -0.15 50.25
CA PHE A 416 -79.89 -0.94 51.47
C PHE A 416 -80.50 -0.13 52.64
N LYS A 417 -80.06 1.11 52.82
CA LYS A 417 -80.58 2.00 53.86
C LYS A 417 -82.05 2.36 53.60
N ASP A 418 -82.41 2.65 52.35
CA ASP A 418 -83.77 2.98 51.95
C ASP A 418 -84.69 1.76 52.13
N GLU A 419 -84.22 0.55 51.81
CA GLU A 419 -84.94 -0.71 52.05
C GLU A 419 -85.19 -0.97 53.55
N ILE A 420 -84.21 -0.74 54.42
CA ILE A 420 -84.40 -0.80 55.87
C ILE A 420 -85.46 0.19 56.33
N HIS A 421 -85.48 1.40 55.80
CA HIS A 421 -86.48 2.40 56.15
C HIS A 421 -87.90 1.96 55.77
N VAL A 422 -88.06 1.38 54.58
CA VAL A 422 -89.33 0.81 54.13
C VAL A 422 -89.75 -0.36 55.03
N MET A 423 -88.83 -1.28 55.36
CA MET A 423 -89.10 -2.39 56.27
C MET A 423 -89.50 -1.91 57.67
N ALA A 424 -88.81 -0.90 58.21
CA ALA A 424 -89.14 -0.32 59.52
C ALA A 424 -90.53 0.34 59.52
N ALA A 425 -90.89 1.07 58.45
CA ALA A 425 -92.21 1.67 58.32
C ALA A 425 -93.32 0.60 58.19
N ALA A 426 -93.07 -0.48 57.45
CA ALA A 426 -93.99 -1.61 57.35
C ALA A 426 -94.19 -2.30 58.71
N LEU A 427 -93.09 -2.58 59.43
CA LEU A 427 -93.13 -3.15 60.78
C LEU A 427 -93.91 -2.25 61.75
N SER A 428 -93.66 -0.94 61.71
CA SER A 428 -94.35 0.03 62.58
C SER A 428 -95.86 0.05 62.29
N LYS A 429 -96.27 -0.08 61.02
CA LYS A 429 -97.67 -0.18 60.61
C LYS A 429 -98.31 -1.51 61.03
N GLU A 430 -97.58 -2.62 60.94
CA GLU A 430 -98.04 -3.92 61.46
C GLU A 430 -98.21 -3.89 62.98
N MET A 431 -97.27 -3.28 63.71
CA MET A 431 -97.39 -3.07 65.15
C MET A 431 -98.62 -2.24 65.51
N GLU A 432 -98.86 -1.12 64.82
CA GLU A 432 -100.06 -0.29 65.02
C GLU A 432 -101.34 -1.09 64.75
N MET A 433 -101.35 -1.91 63.69
CA MET A 433 -102.48 -2.77 63.37
C MET A 433 -102.71 -3.86 64.44
N MET A 434 -101.64 -4.49 64.96
CA MET A 434 -101.72 -5.44 66.07
C MET A 434 -102.22 -4.77 67.35
N GLU A 435 -101.75 -3.56 67.66
CA GLU A 435 -102.19 -2.80 68.84
C GLU A 435 -103.67 -2.40 68.73
N ASN A 436 -104.12 -2.01 67.53
CA ASN A 436 -105.53 -1.78 67.25
C ASN A 436 -106.37 -3.06 67.39
N GLN A 437 -105.87 -4.22 66.95
CA GLN A 437 -106.52 -5.50 67.17
C GLN A 437 -106.58 -5.88 68.66
N LEU A 438 -105.50 -5.65 69.40
CA LEU A 438 -105.43 -5.88 70.84
C LEU A 438 -106.44 -5.01 71.58
N ASN A 439 -106.50 -3.71 71.27
CA ASN A 439 -107.47 -2.79 71.86
C ASN A 439 -108.92 -3.23 71.56
N ARG A 440 -109.24 -3.59 70.31
CA ARG A 440 -110.56 -4.14 69.97
C ARG A 440 -110.89 -5.41 70.75
N SER A 441 -109.91 -6.32 70.92
CA SER A 441 -110.11 -7.55 71.69
C SER A 441 -110.33 -7.26 73.18
N LYS A 442 -109.65 -6.25 73.71
CA LYS A 442 -109.82 -5.77 75.09
C LYS A 442 -111.19 -5.14 75.28
N ASP A 443 -111.62 -4.30 74.36
CA ASP A 443 -112.95 -3.68 74.35
C ASP A 443 -114.05 -4.74 74.29
N ALA A 444 -113.93 -5.72 73.39
CA ALA A 444 -114.85 -6.85 73.30
C ALA A 444 -114.84 -7.73 74.57
N ALA A 445 -113.68 -7.93 75.20
CA ALA A 445 -113.58 -8.64 76.47
C ALA A 445 -114.24 -7.86 77.63
N SER A 446 -114.10 -6.52 77.67
CA SER A 446 -114.80 -5.69 78.64
C SER A 446 -116.31 -5.64 78.40
N GLU A 447 -116.77 -5.64 77.15
CA GLU A 447 -118.18 -5.73 76.80
C GLU A 447 -118.77 -7.10 77.19
N ALA A 448 -118.02 -8.19 76.96
CA ALA A 448 -118.40 -9.52 77.43
C ALA A 448 -118.44 -9.63 78.96
N LEU A 449 -117.57 -8.92 79.69
CA LEU A 449 -117.62 -8.82 81.15
C LEU A 449 -118.84 -8.03 81.61
N ALA A 450 -119.15 -6.88 80.98
CA ALA A 450 -120.32 -6.08 81.30
C ALA A 450 -121.64 -6.84 81.06
N LEU A 451 -121.75 -7.55 79.92
CA LEU A 451 -122.91 -8.41 79.63
C LEU A 451 -123.04 -9.60 80.59
N ARG A 452 -121.94 -10.03 81.22
CA ARG A 452 -121.94 -11.07 82.25
C ARG A 452 -122.39 -10.53 83.61
N GLU A 453 -122.03 -9.29 83.93
CA GLU A 453 -122.52 -8.57 85.12
C GLU A 453 -124.01 -8.18 84.98
N GLU A 454 -124.51 -7.98 83.75
CA GLU A 454 -125.93 -7.70 83.47
C GLU A 454 -126.81 -8.96 83.44
N ALA A 455 -126.19 -10.14 83.54
CA ALA A 455 -126.84 -11.46 83.59
C ALA A 455 -126.89 -12.09 85.00
N GLU A 456 -126.41 -11.38 86.03
CA GLU A 456 -126.62 -11.66 87.47
C GLU A 456 -127.68 -10.73 88.06
#